data_AF-A0A427YHW4-F1
#
_entry.id   AF-A0A427YHW4-F1
#
_cell.length_a   1.000
_cell.length_b   1.000
_cell.length_c   1.000
_cell.angle_alpha   90.00
_cell.angle_beta   90.00
_cell.angle_gamma   90.00
#
_symmetry.space_group_name_H-M   'P 1'
#
loop_
_entity.id
_entity.type
_entity.pdbx_description
1 polymer ?
#
loop_
_entity_poly.entity_id
_entity_poly.type
_entity_poly.pdbx_seq_one_letter_code
_entity_poly.pdbx_strand_id
1 'polypeptide(L)'
;MRFEEPSSMVRWDSPLFTIAWDEEPPYDAIWESITKGAKAPPTAAVKMAAKPPLNTLQVLSNTTSLIVSSLLSHLSHSPNSPTFQVPSPPAGATLVLHLPMRSVTLPEMQRLKRQFERVQTAAQASGGRAAGMWKEEEVARKFVSFLEESWDT
;
A
#
# COMPACT_ATOMS: atom_id res chain seq x y z
N MET A 1 -16.21 -13.41 -49.92
CA MET A 1 -16.02 -13.11 -48.48
C MET A 1 -17.21 -12.29 -48.01
N ARG A 2 -17.72 -12.54 -46.81
CA ARG A 2 -18.76 -11.71 -46.18
C ARG A 2 -18.09 -10.59 -45.40
N PHE A 3 -18.69 -9.41 -45.42
CA PHE A 3 -18.30 -8.29 -44.55
C PHE A 3 -19.04 -8.42 -43.22
N GLU A 4 -18.34 -8.18 -42.12
CA GLU A 4 -18.93 -8.08 -40.77
C GLU A 4 -18.74 -6.64 -40.29
N GLU A 5 -19.84 -6.02 -39.85
CA GLU A 5 -19.81 -4.65 -39.35
C GLU A 5 -19.15 -4.56 -37.98
N PRO A 6 -18.41 -3.47 -37.70
CA PRO A 6 -17.82 -3.22 -36.39
C PRO A 6 -18.90 -3.23 -35.27
N SER A 7 -18.66 -3.97 -34.20
CA SER A 7 -19.62 -4.14 -33.11
C SER A 7 -19.44 -3.10 -32.00
N SER A 8 -20.45 -2.26 -31.78
CA SER A 8 -20.49 -1.30 -30.65
C SER A 8 -20.55 -1.97 -29.27
N MET A 9 -20.91 -3.26 -29.20
CA MET A 9 -20.90 -4.03 -27.95
C MET A 9 -19.50 -4.47 -27.54
N VAL A 10 -18.53 -4.43 -28.45
CA VAL A 10 -17.15 -4.86 -28.23
C VAL A 10 -16.24 -3.64 -28.17
N ARG A 11 -15.63 -3.38 -27.01
CA ARG A 11 -14.87 -2.14 -26.77
C ARG A 11 -13.76 -1.85 -27.78
N TRP A 12 -13.08 -2.88 -28.28
CA TRP A 12 -11.98 -2.74 -29.23
C TRP A 12 -12.46 -2.67 -30.68
N ASP A 13 -13.72 -3.01 -30.93
CA ASP A 13 -14.34 -3.06 -32.26
C ASP A 13 -15.46 -2.01 -32.42
N SER A 14 -15.68 -1.19 -31.40
CA SER A 14 -16.65 -0.10 -31.45
C SER A 14 -16.12 1.04 -32.34
N PRO A 15 -16.83 1.42 -33.42
CA PRO A 15 -16.39 2.48 -34.29
C PRO A 15 -16.44 3.84 -33.56
N LEU A 16 -15.49 4.73 -33.86
CA LEU A 16 -15.46 6.09 -33.30
C LEU A 16 -16.44 7.02 -34.03
N PHE A 17 -16.56 6.84 -35.35
CA PHE A 17 -17.51 7.53 -36.22
C PHE A 17 -18.14 6.51 -37.17
N THR A 18 -19.39 6.74 -37.55
CA THR A 18 -20.08 5.99 -38.61
C THR A 18 -20.54 6.98 -39.66
N ILE A 19 -20.23 6.72 -40.92
CA ILE A 19 -20.49 7.63 -42.05
C ILE A 19 -21.31 6.85 -43.07
N ALA A 20 -22.48 7.39 -43.44
CA ALA A 20 -23.29 6.83 -44.50
C ALA A 20 -22.66 7.13 -45.87
N TRP A 21 -22.89 6.28 -46.87
CA TRP A 21 -22.24 6.39 -48.17
C TRP A 21 -22.84 7.49 -49.06
N ASP A 22 -24.06 7.91 -48.76
CA ASP A 22 -24.86 8.89 -49.47
C ASP A 22 -24.76 10.31 -48.87
N GLU A 23 -24.02 10.47 -47.77
CA GLU A 23 -23.83 11.74 -47.08
C GLU A 23 -22.40 12.26 -47.24
N GLU A 24 -22.25 13.58 -47.39
CA GLU A 24 -20.93 14.19 -47.38
C GLU A 24 -20.37 14.20 -45.94
N PRO A 25 -19.17 13.62 -45.70
CA PRO A 25 -18.65 13.49 -44.35
C PRO A 25 -18.36 14.86 -43.70
N PRO A 26 -18.66 15.05 -42.41
CA PRO A 26 -18.36 16.29 -41.70
C PRO A 26 -16.87 16.36 -41.34
N TYR A 27 -16.00 16.61 -42.33
CA TYR A 27 -14.54 16.54 -42.21
C TYR A 27 -13.98 17.39 -41.06
N ASP A 28 -14.44 18.64 -40.92
CA ASP A 28 -13.95 19.55 -39.89
C ASP A 28 -14.32 19.09 -38.47
N ALA A 29 -15.53 18.56 -38.28
CA ALA A 29 -15.99 18.05 -36.99
C ALA A 29 -15.26 16.75 -36.59
N ILE A 30 -14.96 15.89 -37.55
CA ILE A 30 -14.13 14.69 -37.35
C ILE A 30 -12.71 15.12 -36.95
N TRP A 31 -12.13 16.09 -37.65
CA TRP A 31 -10.79 16.60 -37.33
C TRP A 31 -10.73 17.21 -35.92
N GLU A 32 -11.72 18.04 -35.58
CA GLU A 32 -11.79 18.67 -34.26
C GLU A 32 -11.99 17.63 -33.14
N SER A 33 -12.83 16.62 -33.35
CA SER A 33 -13.04 15.57 -32.35
C SER A 33 -11.83 14.64 -32.17
N ILE A 34 -11.04 14.37 -33.22
CA ILE A 34 -9.81 13.59 -33.08
C ILE A 34 -8.73 14.41 -32.36
N THR A 35 -8.62 15.71 -32.65
CA THR A 35 -7.52 16.56 -32.14
C THR A 35 -7.82 17.19 -30.78
N LYS A 36 -9.08 17.54 -30.51
CA LYS A 36 -9.54 18.21 -29.28
C LYS A 36 -10.48 17.35 -28.44
N GLY A 37 -11.00 16.25 -28.98
CA GLY A 37 -11.97 15.42 -28.29
C GLY A 37 -11.43 14.83 -26.99
N ALA A 38 -12.32 14.75 -26.00
CA ALA A 38 -11.99 14.21 -24.69
C ALA A 38 -11.62 12.72 -24.82
N LYS A 39 -10.34 12.40 -24.63
CA LYS A 39 -9.87 11.01 -24.53
C LYS A 39 -10.58 10.33 -23.36
N ALA A 40 -11.27 9.23 -23.64
CA ALA A 40 -11.87 8.42 -22.58
C ALA A 40 -10.79 8.09 -21.53
N PRO A 41 -11.05 8.33 -20.23
CA PRO A 41 -10.04 8.14 -19.20
C PRO A 41 -9.55 6.70 -19.23
N PRO A 42 -8.23 6.46 -19.10
CA PRO A 42 -7.69 5.11 -19.12
C PRO A 42 -8.34 4.28 -18.01
N THR A 43 -8.71 3.04 -18.38
CA THR A 43 -9.31 2.06 -17.46
C THR A 43 -8.45 1.93 -16.21
N ALA A 44 -9.05 1.70 -15.04
CA ALA A 44 -8.32 1.55 -13.77
C ALA A 44 -7.18 0.51 -13.84
N ALA A 45 -7.31 -0.53 -14.67
CA ALA A 45 -6.28 -1.53 -14.92
C ALA A 45 -4.98 -0.99 -15.59
N VAL A 46 -5.05 0.18 -16.26
CA VAL A 46 -3.91 0.83 -16.92
C VAL A 46 -3.34 1.97 -16.08
N LYS A 47 -4.03 2.38 -15.00
CA LYS A 47 -3.51 3.36 -14.05
C LYS A 47 -2.40 2.70 -13.25
N MET A 48 -1.15 2.95 -13.65
CA MET A 48 0.02 2.54 -12.88
C MET A 48 -0.07 3.22 -11.51
N ALA A 49 -0.35 2.45 -10.46
CA ALA A 49 -0.19 2.92 -9.10
C ALA A 49 1.27 3.35 -8.91
N ALA A 50 1.49 4.47 -8.20
CA ALA A 50 2.83 4.96 -7.93
C ALA A 50 3.67 3.83 -7.33
N LYS A 51 4.73 3.41 -8.03
CA LYS A 51 5.60 2.34 -7.56
C LYS A 51 6.23 2.82 -6.24
N PRO A 52 6.06 2.09 -5.13
CA PRO A 52 6.72 2.44 -3.88
C PRO A 52 8.24 2.49 -4.10
N PRO A 53 8.97 3.41 -3.45
CA PRO A 53 10.40 3.51 -3.53
C PRO A 53 11.03 2.19 -3.08
N LEU A 54 12.18 1.90 -3.68
CA LEU A 54 12.87 0.61 -3.64
C LEU A 54 13.14 0.09 -2.21
N ASN A 55 13.17 0.97 -1.21
CA ASN A 55 13.61 0.67 0.16
C ASN A 55 12.48 0.50 1.19
N THR A 56 11.21 0.64 0.82
CA THR A 56 10.08 0.62 1.78
C THR A 56 9.98 -0.68 2.59
N LEU A 57 10.01 -1.82 1.91
CA LEU A 57 9.93 -3.14 2.55
C LEU A 57 11.11 -3.39 3.51
N GLN A 58 12.29 -2.91 3.15
CA GLN A 58 13.49 -3.04 3.97
C GLN A 58 13.40 -2.17 5.23
N VAL A 59 12.88 -0.94 5.12
CA VAL A 59 12.63 -0.08 6.28
C VAL A 59 11.63 -0.73 7.24
N LEU A 60 10.55 -1.33 6.72
CA LEU A 60 9.57 -2.04 7.52
C LEU A 60 10.21 -3.20 8.31
N SER A 61 10.89 -4.12 7.62
CA SER A 61 11.42 -5.34 8.25
C SER A 61 12.58 -5.05 9.20
N ASN A 62 13.43 -4.08 8.89
CA ASN A 62 14.53 -3.67 9.77
C ASN A 62 13.98 -3.02 11.04
N THR A 63 13.03 -2.08 10.89
CA THR A 63 12.42 -1.37 12.02
C THR A 63 11.73 -2.34 12.98
N THR A 64 10.86 -3.23 12.47
CA THR A 64 10.17 -4.21 13.31
C THR A 64 11.14 -5.17 14.00
N SER A 65 12.19 -5.61 13.31
CA SER A 65 13.20 -6.52 13.88
C SER A 65 14.01 -5.85 15.00
N LEU A 66 14.41 -4.59 14.81
CA LEU A 66 15.11 -3.82 15.84
C LEU A 66 14.27 -3.69 17.10
N ILE A 67 12.99 -3.32 16.97
CA ILE A 67 12.06 -3.20 18.11
C ILE A 67 11.92 -4.53 18.84
N VAL A 68 11.70 -5.64 18.12
CA VAL A 68 11.59 -6.98 18.71
C VAL A 68 12.86 -7.38 19.46
N SER A 69 14.05 -7.19 18.85
CA SER A 69 15.32 -7.54 19.48
C SER A 69 15.59 -6.71 20.74
N SER A 70 15.29 -5.42 20.70
CA SER A 70 15.51 -4.52 21.83
C SER A 70 14.53 -4.81 22.97
N LEU A 71 13.26 -5.10 22.65
CA LEU A 71 12.27 -5.50 23.63
C LEU A 71 12.68 -6.80 24.34
N LEU A 72 13.10 -7.83 23.59
CA LEU A 72 13.51 -9.10 24.18
C LEU A 72 14.75 -8.95 25.07
N SER A 73 15.72 -8.11 24.66
CA SER A 73 16.86 -7.74 25.50
C SER A 73 16.41 -7.01 26.77
N HIS A 74 15.46 -6.09 26.66
CA HIS A 74 14.94 -5.38 27.82
C HIS A 74 14.24 -6.33 28.80
N LEU A 75 13.41 -7.26 28.30
CA LEU A 75 12.73 -8.26 29.11
C LEU A 75 13.68 -9.26 29.76
N SER A 76 14.85 -9.54 29.17
CA SER A 76 15.86 -10.40 29.81
C SER A 76 16.54 -9.73 31.00
N HIS A 77 16.68 -8.40 30.98
CA HIS A 77 17.27 -7.63 32.09
C HIS A 77 16.23 -7.19 33.12
N SER A 78 15.01 -6.89 32.69
CA SER A 78 13.89 -6.40 33.50
C SER A 78 12.59 -7.12 33.11
N PRO A 79 12.32 -8.31 33.68
CA PRO A 79 11.18 -9.13 33.28
C PRO A 79 9.82 -8.57 33.71
N ASN A 80 9.79 -7.68 34.71
CA ASN A 80 8.55 -7.10 35.28
C ASN A 80 8.38 -5.60 34.94
N SER A 81 9.04 -5.11 33.89
CA SER A 81 8.87 -3.70 33.51
C SER A 81 7.48 -3.47 32.91
N PRO A 82 6.71 -2.48 33.40
CA PRO A 82 5.40 -2.16 32.83
C PRO A 82 5.50 -1.41 31.50
N THR A 83 6.64 -0.79 31.22
CA THR A 83 6.88 0.04 30.04
C THR A 83 8.21 -0.30 29.39
N PHE A 84 8.27 -0.15 28.07
CA PHE A 84 9.49 -0.28 27.27
C PHE A 84 9.68 0.97 26.41
N GLN A 85 10.84 1.61 26.52
CA GLN A 85 11.19 2.72 25.63
C GLN A 85 11.75 2.17 24.33
N VAL A 86 11.13 2.51 23.21
CA VAL A 86 11.58 2.06 21.90
C VAL A 86 12.89 2.78 21.55
N PRO A 87 13.95 2.07 21.09
CA PRO A 87 15.21 2.70 20.74
C PRO A 87 15.06 3.76 19.66
N SER A 88 15.84 4.83 19.78
CA SER A 88 16.08 5.81 18.73
C SER A 88 17.49 5.61 18.15
N PRO A 89 17.65 5.46 16.82
CA PRO A 89 16.62 5.26 15.78
C PRO A 89 16.00 3.85 15.91
N PRO A 90 14.71 3.60 15.56
CA PRO A 90 13.87 4.30 14.57
C PRO A 90 12.71 5.14 15.11
N ALA A 91 12.42 5.10 16.41
CA ALA A 91 11.33 5.88 16.99
C ALA A 91 11.82 7.28 17.38
N GLY A 92 11.04 8.33 17.13
CA GLY A 92 11.29 9.64 17.75
C GLY A 92 11.46 9.46 19.27
N ALA A 93 12.30 10.28 19.90
CA ALA A 93 12.92 10.09 21.23
C ALA A 93 11.98 9.84 22.45
N THR A 94 10.68 9.63 22.25
CA THR A 94 9.65 9.50 23.30
C THR A 94 8.63 8.38 23.06
N LEU A 95 8.87 7.43 22.15
CA LEU A 95 7.92 6.33 21.92
C LEU A 95 8.01 5.28 23.04
N VAL A 96 6.93 5.14 23.81
CA VAL A 96 6.80 4.18 24.91
C VAL A 96 5.80 3.10 24.52
N LEU A 97 6.16 1.85 24.75
CA LEU A 97 5.32 0.67 24.58
C LEU A 97 4.87 0.19 25.95
N HIS A 98 3.57 0.02 26.15
CA HIS A 98 3.01 -0.58 27.36
C HIS A 98 3.04 -2.10 27.25
N LEU A 99 3.59 -2.76 28.29
CA LEU A 99 3.74 -4.20 28.32
C LEU A 99 2.59 -4.83 29.10
N PRO A 100 2.05 -5.97 28.63
CA PRO A 100 1.00 -6.66 29.36
C PRO A 100 1.56 -7.25 30.66
N MET A 101 0.70 -7.46 31.66
CA MET A 101 1.07 -8.06 32.97
C MET A 101 1.40 -9.57 32.89
N ARG A 102 1.92 -10.04 31.75
CA ARG A 102 2.30 -11.44 31.48
C ARG A 102 3.65 -11.51 30.78
N SER A 103 4.32 -12.66 30.87
CA SER A 103 5.58 -12.88 30.18
C SER A 103 5.37 -12.92 28.66
N VAL A 104 5.91 -11.93 27.95
CA VAL A 104 5.96 -11.90 26.49
C VAL A 104 7.07 -12.84 26.00
N THR A 105 6.76 -13.76 25.10
CA THR A 105 7.72 -14.77 24.61
C THR A 105 8.25 -14.45 23.21
N LEU A 106 9.46 -14.94 22.87
CA LEU A 106 10.03 -14.80 21.53
C LEU A 106 9.10 -15.33 20.42
N PRO A 107 8.50 -16.54 20.53
CA PRO A 107 7.59 -17.05 19.50
C PRO A 107 6.37 -16.15 19.27
N GLU A 108 5.84 -15.57 20.34
CA GLU A 108 4.72 -14.63 20.27
C GLU A 108 5.09 -13.35 19.53
N MET A 109 6.23 -12.73 19.90
CA MET A 109 6.72 -11.53 19.20
C MET A 109 6.97 -11.78 17.71
N GLN A 110 7.54 -12.94 17.37
CA GLN A 110 7.77 -13.34 15.99
C GLN A 110 6.47 -13.57 15.22
N ARG A 111 5.40 -14.01 15.89
CA ARG A 111 4.06 -14.14 15.29
C ARG A 111 3.44 -12.77 15.04
N LEU A 112 3.45 -11.87 16.04
CA LEU A 112 2.91 -10.52 15.93
C LEU A 112 3.63 -9.70 14.85
N LYS A 113 4.97 -9.81 14.77
CA LYS A 113 5.77 -9.22 13.70
C LYS A 113 5.28 -9.67 12.31
N ARG A 114 5.16 -10.98 12.08
CA ARG A 114 4.70 -11.52 10.78
C ARG A 114 3.27 -11.09 10.44
N GLN A 115 2.39 -11.02 11.44
CA GLN A 115 1.03 -10.55 11.25
C GLN A 115 1.01 -9.09 10.79
N PHE A 116 1.76 -8.22 11.47
CA PHE A 116 1.89 -6.82 11.08
C PHE A 116 2.47 -6.66 9.67
N GLU A 117 3.59 -7.32 9.36
CA GLU A 117 4.23 -7.25 8.05
C GLU A 117 3.31 -7.72 6.92
N ARG A 118 2.53 -8.79 7.14
CA ARG A 118 1.54 -9.28 6.16
C ARG A 118 0.45 -8.26 5.89
N VAL A 119 -0.06 -7.58 6.92
CA VAL A 119 -1.10 -6.55 6.75
C VAL A 119 -0.54 -5.34 5.99
N GLN A 120 0.66 -4.87 6.35
CA GLN A 120 1.28 -3.71 5.70
C GLN A 120 1.62 -4.00 4.23
N THR A 121 2.15 -5.18 3.92
CA THR A 121 2.47 -5.58 2.54
C THR A 121 1.22 -5.81 1.69
N ALA A 122 0.13 -6.34 2.26
CA ALA A 122 -1.16 -6.44 1.57
C ALA A 122 -1.78 -5.05 1.29
N ALA A 123 -1.66 -4.10 2.21
CA ALA A 123 -2.07 -2.72 2.01
C ALA A 123 -1.26 -2.02 0.90
N GLN A 124 0.01 -2.38 0.75
CA GLN A 124 0.87 -1.92 -0.35
C GLN A 124 0.48 -2.51 -1.70
N ALA A 125 0.20 -3.80 -1.77
CA ALA A 125 -0.23 -4.46 -2.99
C ALA A 125 -1.58 -3.90 -3.51
N SER A 126 -2.47 -3.46 -2.61
CA SER A 126 -3.78 -2.89 -2.97
C SER A 126 -3.74 -1.41 -3.38
N GLY A 127 -2.57 -0.77 -3.40
CA GLY A 127 -2.43 0.63 -3.85
C GLY A 127 -3.00 1.65 -2.86
N GLY A 128 -3.09 1.31 -1.58
CA GLY A 128 -3.51 2.24 -0.53
C GLY A 128 -2.63 3.49 -0.52
N ARG A 129 -3.23 4.69 -0.43
CA ARG A 129 -2.53 5.99 -0.47
C ARG A 129 -1.38 6.14 0.54
N ALA A 130 -1.38 5.36 1.62
CA ALA A 130 -0.34 5.36 2.66
C ALA A 130 0.81 4.36 2.39
N ALA A 131 0.73 3.54 1.34
CA ALA A 131 1.63 2.41 1.15
C ALA A 131 2.88 2.72 0.29
N GLY A 132 3.03 3.99 -0.08
CA GLY A 132 4.09 4.45 -0.95
C GLY A 132 5.34 4.94 -0.24
N MET A 133 5.35 5.25 1.05
CA MET A 133 6.55 5.82 1.67
C MET A 133 6.56 5.62 3.18
N TRP A 134 6.99 4.44 3.63
CA TRP A 134 7.17 4.18 5.05
C TRP A 134 8.45 4.82 5.55
N LYS A 135 8.32 5.77 6.47
CA LYS A 135 9.45 6.26 7.28
C LYS A 135 9.61 5.37 8.51
N GLU A 136 10.85 5.19 8.95
CA GLU A 136 11.21 4.43 10.16
C GLU A 136 10.33 4.80 11.37
N GLU A 137 10.17 6.11 11.60
CA GLU A 137 9.37 6.65 12.71
C GLU A 137 7.87 6.28 12.62
N GLU A 138 7.32 6.27 11.41
CA GLU A 138 5.91 5.95 11.19
C GLU A 138 5.65 4.45 11.35
N VAL A 139 6.59 3.62 10.88
CA VAL A 139 6.55 2.17 11.10
C VAL A 139 6.63 1.86 12.59
N ALA A 140 7.55 2.50 13.32
CA ALA A 140 7.70 2.30 14.76
C ALA A 140 6.40 2.65 15.51
N ARG A 141 5.81 3.82 15.22
CA ARG A 141 4.52 4.23 15.81
C ARG A 141 3.38 3.24 15.53
N LYS A 142 3.22 2.83 14.27
CA LYS A 142 2.18 1.88 13.87
C LYS A 142 2.38 0.50 14.49
N PHE A 143 3.62 0.06 14.61
CA PHE A 143 3.94 -1.23 15.20
C PHE A 143 3.68 -1.23 16.71
N VAL A 144 4.04 -0.16 17.44
CA VAL A 144 3.72 -0.01 18.87
C VAL A 144 2.21 -0.01 19.11
N SER A 145 1.47 0.81 18.38
CA SER A 145 0.00 0.83 18.49
C SER A 145 -0.64 -0.53 18.17
N PHE A 146 -0.08 -1.27 17.21
CA PHE A 146 -0.54 -2.63 16.91
C PHE A 146 -0.24 -3.62 18.04
N LEU A 147 0.92 -3.49 18.71
CA LEU A 147 1.27 -4.33 19.86
C LEU A 147 0.35 -4.04 21.06
N GLU A 148 0.12 -2.77 21.36
CA GLU A 148 -0.84 -2.28 22.37
C GLU A 148 -2.24 -2.82 22.12
N GLU A 149 -2.76 -2.70 20.89
CA GLU A 149 -4.04 -3.29 20.49
C GLU A 149 -4.06 -4.82 20.63
N SER A 150 -2.97 -5.50 20.27
CA SER A 150 -2.87 -6.96 20.38
C SER A 150 -2.79 -7.47 21.83
N TRP A 151 -2.40 -6.59 22.75
CA TRP A 151 -2.25 -6.88 24.18
C TRP A 151 -3.34 -6.28 25.05
N ASP A 152 -4.27 -5.51 24.45
CA ASP A 152 -5.34 -4.80 25.14
C ASP A 152 -4.79 -3.88 26.25
N THR A 153 -3.68 -3.18 25.93
CA THR A 153 -2.94 -2.27 26.85
C THR A 153 -2.69 -0.94 26.15
#